data_AF-A0A5Q0HD35-F1
#
_entry.id   AF-A0A5Q0HD35-F1
#
_cell.length_a   1.000
_cell.length_b   1.000
_cell.length_c   1.000
_cell.angle_alpha   90.00
_cell.angle_beta   90.00
_cell.angle_gamma   90.00
#
_symmetry.space_group_name_H-M   'P 1'
#
loop_
_entity.id
_entity.type
_entity.pdbx_description
1 polymer ?
#
loop_
_entity_poly.entity_id
_entity_poly.type
_entity_poly.pdbx_seq_one_letter_code
_entity_poly.pdbx_strand_id
1 'polypeptide(L)'
;MVEVIADLDDAGVLEPSLLPGWTRGHVLAHLADAARARARVVEHALRGEVVALWEPGERDAVIEATASRSADEHRAATAEHGGRLEEVWAGVGDWDAPVLGGGVDLVPAVFTRWREVWIHLVDLDLGVRPAEWGAEFAAHVVDVLLPRLPEGVAVRAVDVPRTWGSGTEVVGGVRDLAAWLAGREPDTPLAGPLPELGPWPAYPTRR
;
A
#
# COMPACT_ATOMS: atom_id res chain seq x y z
N MET A 1 -11.52 -0.96 4.97
CA MET A 1 -11.58 0.13 3.98
C MET A 1 -13.00 0.64 3.78
N VAL A 2 -13.96 -0.17 3.33
CA VAL A 2 -15.37 0.27 3.17
C VAL A 2 -15.93 0.89 4.46
N GLU A 3 -15.66 0.28 5.61
CA GLU A 3 -16.08 0.82 6.93
C GLU A 3 -15.43 2.19 7.24
N VAL A 4 -14.15 2.38 6.90
CA VAL A 4 -13.41 3.64 7.14
C VAL A 4 -14.01 4.80 6.35
N ILE A 5 -14.60 4.53 5.18
CA ILE A 5 -15.17 5.54 4.28
C ILE A 5 -16.71 5.57 4.33
N ALA A 6 -17.32 4.88 5.29
CA ALA A 6 -18.77 4.75 5.39
C ALA A 6 -19.44 6.12 5.56
N ASP A 7 -18.87 6.96 6.43
CA ASP A 7 -19.42 8.28 6.78
C ASP A 7 -18.80 9.42 5.95
N LEU A 8 -17.97 9.12 4.95
CA LEU A 8 -17.37 10.13 4.08
C LEU A 8 -18.47 10.78 3.21
N ASP A 9 -18.54 12.10 3.17
CA ASP A 9 -19.44 12.83 2.29
C ASP A 9 -18.71 13.44 1.08
N ASP A 10 -19.46 14.00 0.13
CA ASP A 10 -18.90 14.56 -1.10
C ASP A 10 -17.94 15.73 -0.84
N ALA A 11 -18.15 16.49 0.24
CA ALA A 11 -17.24 17.56 0.63
C ALA A 11 -15.91 16.97 1.12
N GLY A 12 -15.96 15.96 1.98
CA GLY A 12 -14.80 15.25 2.52
C GLY A 12 -13.96 14.54 1.45
N VAL A 13 -14.56 14.10 0.34
CA VAL A 13 -13.82 13.56 -0.83
C VAL A 13 -12.88 14.60 -1.44
N LEU A 14 -13.30 15.88 -1.46
CA LEU A 14 -12.54 16.97 -2.07
C LEU A 14 -11.52 17.59 -1.12
N GLU A 15 -11.59 17.29 0.17
CA GLU A 15 -10.60 17.73 1.15
C GLU A 15 -9.22 17.09 0.91
N PRO A 16 -8.14 17.78 1.32
CA PRO A 16 -6.78 17.25 1.21
C PRO A 16 -6.61 15.90 1.94
N SER A 17 -5.83 15.01 1.32
CA SER A 17 -5.25 13.84 2.00
C SER A 17 -3.90 14.24 2.63
N LEU A 18 -3.24 13.30 3.33
CA LEU A 18 -1.87 13.50 3.79
C LEU A 18 -0.83 13.45 2.66
N LEU A 19 -1.23 13.00 1.46
CA LEU A 19 -0.36 12.99 0.29
C LEU A 19 -0.33 14.38 -0.37
N PRO A 20 0.88 14.95 -0.63
CA PRO A 20 1.00 16.27 -1.26
C PRO A 20 0.26 16.34 -2.61
N GLY A 21 -0.65 17.30 -2.73
CA GLY A 21 -1.40 17.56 -3.96
C GLY A 21 -2.56 16.59 -4.23
N TRP A 22 -2.84 15.63 -3.35
CA TRP A 22 -3.92 14.65 -3.52
C TRP A 22 -5.06 14.96 -2.55
N THR A 23 -6.30 14.95 -3.05
CA THR A 23 -7.50 14.91 -2.19
C THR A 23 -7.74 13.47 -1.71
N ARG A 24 -8.63 13.28 -0.73
CA ARG A 24 -9.07 11.93 -0.34
C ARG A 24 -9.64 11.16 -1.54
N GLY A 25 -10.36 11.83 -2.43
CA GLY A 25 -10.84 11.29 -3.68
C GLY A 25 -9.74 10.74 -4.61
N HIS A 26 -8.57 11.37 -4.67
CA HIS A 26 -7.43 10.85 -5.45
C HIS A 26 -6.91 9.54 -4.84
N VAL A 27 -6.82 9.46 -3.51
CA VAL A 27 -6.40 8.25 -2.81
C VAL A 27 -7.39 7.10 -3.05
N LEU A 28 -8.70 7.39 -2.98
CA LEU A 28 -9.76 6.40 -3.23
C LEU A 28 -9.77 5.94 -4.69
N ALA A 29 -9.65 6.87 -5.64
CA ALA A 29 -9.53 6.57 -7.06
C ALA A 29 -8.34 5.64 -7.33
N HIS A 30 -7.16 5.96 -6.77
CA HIS A 30 -5.97 5.11 -6.87
C HIS A 30 -6.23 3.73 -6.28
N LEU A 31 -6.76 3.62 -5.06
CA LEU A 31 -6.98 2.33 -4.39
C LEU A 31 -7.98 1.44 -5.13
N ALA A 32 -9.05 2.02 -5.68
CA ALA A 32 -10.06 1.30 -6.45
C ALA A 32 -9.51 0.85 -7.82
N ASP A 33 -8.85 1.75 -8.56
CA ASP A 33 -8.28 1.42 -9.86
C ASP A 33 -7.13 0.41 -9.74
N ALA A 34 -6.30 0.53 -8.70
CA ALA A 34 -5.23 -0.41 -8.41
C ALA A 34 -5.76 -1.82 -8.08
N ALA A 35 -6.99 -1.95 -7.57
CA ALA A 35 -7.66 -3.24 -7.39
C ALA A 35 -8.20 -3.77 -8.74
N ARG A 36 -8.88 -2.93 -9.52
CA ARG A 36 -9.37 -3.24 -10.88
C ARG A 36 -8.23 -3.75 -11.78
N ALA A 37 -7.13 -3.02 -11.83
CA ALA A 37 -5.96 -3.32 -12.64
C ALA A 37 -5.32 -4.66 -12.23
N ARG A 38 -5.19 -4.93 -10.93
CA ARG A 38 -4.68 -6.21 -10.44
C ARG A 38 -5.61 -7.38 -10.76
N ALA A 39 -6.93 -7.19 -10.62
CA ALA A 39 -7.90 -8.22 -10.99
C ALA A 39 -7.76 -8.58 -12.48
N ARG A 40 -7.65 -7.57 -13.35
CA ARG A 40 -7.37 -7.75 -14.79
C ARG A 40 -6.09 -8.54 -15.03
N VAL A 41 -4.99 -8.22 -14.35
CA VAL A 41 -3.71 -8.94 -14.48
C VAL A 41 -3.88 -10.41 -14.09
N VAL A 42 -4.51 -10.70 -12.96
CA VAL A 42 -4.69 -12.08 -12.50
C VAL A 42 -5.61 -12.86 -13.45
N GLU A 43 -6.70 -12.26 -13.93
CA GLU A 43 -7.60 -12.88 -14.91
C GLU A 43 -6.89 -13.28 -16.21
N HIS A 44 -6.01 -12.41 -16.73
CA HIS A 44 -5.20 -12.71 -17.92
C HIS A 44 -4.16 -13.78 -17.61
N ALA A 45 -3.49 -13.69 -16.46
CA ALA A 45 -2.51 -14.67 -16.04
C ALA A 45 -3.12 -16.07 -15.93
N LEU A 46 -4.35 -16.22 -15.43
CA LEU A 46 -5.10 -17.49 -15.38
C LEU A 46 -5.39 -18.09 -16.76
N ARG A 47 -5.33 -17.29 -17.83
CA ARG A 47 -5.43 -17.74 -19.23
C ARG A 47 -4.06 -17.91 -19.91
N GLY A 48 -2.96 -17.71 -19.18
CA GLY A 48 -1.60 -17.73 -19.70
C GLY A 48 -1.20 -16.49 -20.49
N GLU A 49 -1.92 -15.39 -20.30
CA GLU A 49 -1.68 -14.10 -20.95
C GLU A 49 -0.94 -13.15 -20.00
N VAL A 50 0.04 -12.42 -20.52
CA VAL A 50 0.75 -11.37 -19.77
C VAL A 50 0.27 -10.01 -20.26
N VAL A 51 -0.23 -9.20 -19.33
CA VAL A 51 -0.65 -7.82 -19.59
C VAL A 51 0.01 -6.87 -18.60
N ALA A 52 0.24 -5.63 -19.02
CA ALA A 52 0.73 -4.59 -18.13
C ALA A 52 -0.31 -4.30 -17.02
N LEU A 53 0.18 -3.91 -15.84
CA LEU A 53 -0.70 -3.44 -14.75
C LEU A 53 -1.37 -2.11 -15.15
N TRP A 54 -0.62 -1.23 -15.80
CA TRP A 54 -1.12 -0.03 -16.45
C TRP A 54 -0.31 0.21 -17.72
N GLU A 55 -0.96 0.72 -18.76
CA GLU A 55 -0.25 1.32 -19.89
C GLU A 55 0.42 2.65 -19.47
N PRO A 56 1.45 3.11 -20.19
CA PRO A 56 2.11 4.38 -19.89
C PRO A 56 1.11 5.54 -19.78
N GLY A 57 1.04 6.18 -18.61
CA GLY A 57 0.13 7.29 -18.31
C GLY A 57 -1.31 6.89 -17.98
N GLU A 58 -1.70 5.62 -18.11
CA GLU A 58 -3.07 5.16 -17.81
C GLU A 58 -3.42 5.41 -16.34
N ARG A 59 -2.49 5.08 -15.42
CA ARG A 59 -2.70 5.24 -13.98
C ARG A 59 -3.13 6.66 -13.62
N ASP A 60 -2.33 7.65 -13.99
CA ASP A 60 -2.57 9.03 -13.58
C ASP A 60 -3.84 9.57 -14.27
N ALA A 61 -4.06 9.23 -15.54
CA ALA A 61 -5.28 9.62 -16.24
C ALA A 61 -6.56 9.08 -15.58
N VAL A 62 -6.56 7.82 -15.13
CA VAL A 62 -7.72 7.23 -14.45
C VAL A 62 -7.94 7.87 -13.08
N ILE A 63 -6.87 8.11 -12.31
CA ILE A 63 -6.96 8.77 -11.00
C ILE A 63 -7.59 10.16 -11.16
N GLU A 64 -7.04 10.99 -12.05
CA GLU A 64 -7.56 12.35 -12.29
C GLU A 64 -9.01 12.35 -12.77
N ALA A 65 -9.37 11.42 -13.67
CA ALA A 65 -10.73 11.33 -14.20
C ALA A 65 -11.78 10.88 -13.15
N THR A 66 -11.35 10.26 -12.06
CA THR A 66 -12.25 9.63 -11.09
C THR A 66 -12.13 10.17 -9.67
N ALA A 67 -11.14 11.02 -9.39
CA ALA A 67 -10.93 11.60 -8.07
C ALA A 67 -12.12 12.44 -7.57
N SER A 68 -12.83 13.12 -8.47
CA SER A 68 -13.97 13.99 -8.16
C SER A 68 -15.34 13.30 -8.15
N ARG A 69 -15.37 11.96 -8.22
CA ARG A 69 -16.59 11.17 -8.00
C ARG A 69 -17.20 11.49 -6.64
N SER A 70 -18.51 11.32 -6.52
CA SER A 70 -19.21 11.38 -5.24
C SER A 70 -18.69 10.33 -4.26
N ALA A 71 -18.94 10.54 -2.97
CA ALA A 71 -18.56 9.58 -1.93
C ALA A 71 -19.25 8.22 -2.12
N ASP A 72 -20.50 8.22 -2.59
CA ASP A 72 -21.22 6.99 -2.93
C ASP A 72 -20.58 6.24 -4.10
N GLU A 73 -20.14 6.96 -5.14
CA GLU A 73 -19.43 6.35 -6.26
C GLU A 73 -18.06 5.78 -5.84
N HIS A 74 -17.33 6.46 -4.95
CA HIS A 74 -16.07 5.94 -4.40
C HIS A 74 -16.29 4.71 -3.52
N ARG A 75 -17.34 4.70 -2.68
CA ARG A 75 -17.75 3.51 -1.91
C ARG A 75 -18.10 2.34 -2.82
N ALA A 76 -18.91 2.59 -3.86
CA ALA A 76 -19.31 1.58 -4.82
C ALA A 76 -18.10 1.01 -5.58
N ALA A 77 -17.23 1.86 -6.13
CA ALA A 77 -16.04 1.43 -6.85
C ALA A 77 -15.06 0.65 -5.95
N THR A 78 -14.92 1.08 -4.69
CA THR A 78 -14.12 0.39 -3.69
C THR A 78 -14.65 -1.02 -3.41
N ALA A 79 -15.95 -1.16 -3.19
CA ALA A 79 -16.57 -2.46 -2.94
C ALA A 79 -16.51 -3.37 -4.18
N GLU A 80 -16.83 -2.84 -5.35
CA GLU A 80 -16.85 -3.59 -6.62
C GLU A 80 -15.45 -4.10 -6.98
N HIS A 81 -14.45 -3.21 -7.06
CA HIS A 81 -13.11 -3.58 -7.53
C HIS A 81 -12.33 -4.37 -6.47
N GLY A 82 -12.57 -4.10 -5.19
CA GLY A 82 -12.05 -4.90 -4.09
C GLY A 82 -12.62 -6.33 -4.12
N GLY A 83 -13.94 -6.46 -4.18
CA GLY A 83 -14.63 -7.75 -4.24
C GLY A 83 -14.22 -8.56 -5.46
N ARG A 84 -14.15 -7.95 -6.65
CA ARG A 84 -13.68 -8.64 -7.86
C ARG A 84 -12.25 -9.17 -7.73
N LEU A 85 -11.33 -8.39 -7.12
CA LEU A 85 -9.97 -8.86 -6.89
C LEU A 85 -9.94 -10.06 -5.94
N GLU A 86 -10.73 -10.03 -4.88
CA GLU A 86 -10.86 -11.16 -3.93
C GLU A 86 -11.47 -12.40 -4.60
N GLU A 87 -12.50 -12.25 -5.43
CA GLU A 87 -13.11 -13.34 -6.21
C GLU A 87 -12.10 -14.00 -7.16
N VAL A 88 -11.33 -13.19 -7.88
CA VAL A 88 -10.32 -13.69 -8.82
C VAL A 88 -9.19 -14.39 -8.08
N TRP A 89 -8.76 -13.87 -6.92
CA TRP A 89 -7.79 -14.53 -6.06
C TRP A 89 -8.31 -15.85 -5.49
N ALA A 90 -9.58 -15.93 -5.10
CA ALA A 90 -10.19 -17.18 -4.65
C ALA A 90 -10.21 -18.27 -5.73
N GLY A 91 -10.18 -17.87 -7.02
CA GLY A 91 -10.05 -18.78 -8.15
C GLY A 91 -8.63 -19.30 -8.44
N VAL A 92 -7.60 -18.78 -7.76
CA VAL A 92 -6.20 -19.22 -7.95
C VAL A 92 -6.00 -20.57 -7.26
N GLY A 93 -5.85 -21.63 -8.06
CA GLY A 93 -5.72 -23.01 -7.57
C GLY A 93 -4.34 -23.35 -6.99
N ASP A 94 -3.28 -22.72 -7.49
CA ASP A 94 -1.91 -22.90 -6.99
C ASP A 94 -1.22 -21.52 -6.97
N TRP A 95 -0.85 -21.08 -5.77
CA TRP A 95 -0.19 -19.79 -5.53
C TRP A 95 1.33 -19.87 -5.65
N ASP A 96 1.91 -21.07 -5.61
CA ASP A 96 3.34 -21.32 -5.70
C ASP A 96 3.77 -21.65 -7.15
N ALA A 97 2.84 -22.09 -7.99
CA ALA A 97 3.06 -22.19 -9.43
C ALA A 97 3.00 -20.79 -10.09
N PRO A 98 3.96 -20.43 -10.96
CA PRO A 98 3.79 -19.27 -11.85
C PRO A 98 2.45 -19.44 -12.57
N VAL A 99 1.59 -18.43 -12.51
CA VAL A 99 0.24 -18.56 -13.06
C VAL A 99 0.35 -19.04 -14.50
N LEU A 100 -0.22 -20.22 -14.73
CA LEU A 100 0.07 -21.14 -15.82
C LEU A 100 0.38 -20.43 -17.15
N GLY A 101 1.62 -20.53 -17.61
CA GLY A 101 2.08 -20.12 -18.94
C GLY A 101 2.66 -18.69 -19.06
N GLY A 102 2.38 -17.80 -18.11
CA GLY A 102 2.77 -16.37 -18.22
C GLY A 102 3.98 -15.94 -17.39
N GLY A 103 4.47 -16.76 -16.45
CA GLY A 103 5.65 -16.45 -15.62
C GLY A 103 5.44 -15.34 -14.58
N VAL A 104 4.19 -14.99 -14.26
CA VAL A 104 3.84 -13.96 -13.26
C VAL A 104 3.74 -14.62 -11.88
N ASP A 105 4.51 -14.12 -10.91
CA ASP A 105 4.38 -14.45 -9.49
C ASP A 105 3.34 -13.53 -8.83
N LEU A 106 2.23 -14.09 -8.35
CA LEU A 106 1.13 -13.32 -7.74
C LEU A 106 1.38 -12.98 -6.28
N VAL A 107 2.22 -13.73 -5.59
CA VAL A 107 2.42 -13.55 -4.15
C VAL A 107 2.95 -12.14 -3.83
N PRO A 108 3.98 -11.61 -4.51
CA PRO A 108 4.41 -10.22 -4.34
C PRO A 108 3.30 -9.19 -4.61
N ALA A 109 2.36 -9.48 -5.53
CA ALA A 109 1.25 -8.59 -5.85
C ALA A 109 0.23 -8.52 -4.69
N VAL A 110 -0.03 -9.64 -4.01
CA VAL A 110 -0.86 -9.69 -2.79
C VAL A 110 -0.22 -8.86 -1.68
N PHE A 111 1.06 -9.09 -1.37
CA PHE A 111 1.78 -8.32 -0.34
C PHE A 111 1.90 -6.84 -0.69
N THR A 112 1.99 -6.51 -1.98
CA THR A 112 1.91 -5.12 -2.43
C THR A 112 0.54 -4.52 -2.15
N ARG A 113 -0.55 -5.22 -2.49
CA ARG A 113 -1.91 -4.74 -2.19
C ARG A 113 -2.12 -4.55 -0.69
N TRP A 114 -1.59 -5.44 0.14
CA TRP A 114 -1.66 -5.32 1.59
C TRP A 114 -1.02 -4.01 2.09
N ARG A 115 0.18 -3.67 1.58
CA ARG A 115 0.85 -2.40 1.87
C ARG A 115 0.08 -1.19 1.37
N GLU A 116 -0.36 -1.23 0.12
CA GLU A 116 -1.12 -0.13 -0.51
C GLU A 116 -2.35 0.23 0.32
N VAL A 117 -3.14 -0.77 0.74
CA VAL A 117 -4.35 -0.51 1.53
C VAL A 117 -4.01 0.12 2.88
N TRP A 118 -3.17 -0.51 3.70
CA TRP A 118 -2.96 -0.03 5.07
C TRP A 118 -2.19 1.29 5.16
N ILE A 119 -1.25 1.53 4.24
CA ILE A 119 -0.55 2.82 4.18
C ILE A 119 -1.51 3.91 3.71
N HIS A 120 -2.28 3.68 2.66
CA HIS A 120 -3.18 4.71 2.13
C HIS A 120 -4.43 4.94 2.99
N LEU A 121 -4.82 3.99 3.85
CA LEU A 121 -5.84 4.27 4.87
C LEU A 121 -5.39 5.35 5.85
N VAL A 122 -4.09 5.41 6.19
CA VAL A 122 -3.52 6.52 6.97
C VAL A 122 -3.55 7.80 6.13
N ASP A 123 -3.18 7.71 4.85
CA ASP A 123 -3.15 8.89 3.96
C ASP A 123 -4.51 9.54 3.76
N LEU A 124 -5.61 8.79 3.90
CA LEU A 124 -6.96 9.33 3.82
C LEU A 124 -7.27 10.34 4.94
N ASP A 125 -6.51 10.38 6.04
CA ASP A 125 -6.78 11.29 7.17
C ASP A 125 -8.21 11.17 7.71
N LEU A 126 -8.68 9.94 7.88
CA LEU A 126 -10.00 9.59 8.42
C LEU A 126 -9.90 8.88 9.78
N GLY A 127 -8.84 9.17 10.53
CA GLY A 127 -8.63 8.65 11.89
C GLY A 127 -7.89 7.31 11.98
N VAL A 128 -7.58 6.65 10.85
CA VAL A 128 -6.70 5.47 10.84
C VAL A 128 -5.26 5.91 11.11
N ARG A 129 -4.60 5.24 12.05
CA ARG A 129 -3.24 5.56 12.50
C ARG A 129 -2.30 4.36 12.36
N PRO A 130 -0.97 4.57 12.22
CA PRO A 130 0.00 3.47 12.26
C PRO A 130 -0.15 2.51 13.45
N ALA A 131 -0.61 2.99 14.60
CA ALA A 131 -0.92 2.21 15.78
C ALA A 131 -1.92 1.06 15.52
N GLU A 132 -2.82 1.22 14.55
CA GLU A 132 -3.80 0.20 14.17
C GLU A 132 -3.22 -0.92 13.31
N TRP A 133 -2.00 -0.74 12.79
CA TRP A 133 -1.34 -1.77 11.98
C TRP A 133 -1.06 -3.03 12.81
N GLY A 134 -1.11 -4.20 12.18
CA GLY A 134 -0.62 -5.43 12.80
C GLY A 134 0.91 -5.39 12.96
N ALA A 135 1.46 -6.04 13.99
CA ALA A 135 2.90 -6.10 14.18
C ALA A 135 3.62 -6.79 13.00
N GLU A 136 2.99 -7.83 12.43
CA GLU A 136 3.49 -8.53 11.24
C GLU A 136 3.47 -7.63 10.00
N PHE A 137 2.39 -6.86 9.81
CA PHE A 137 2.31 -5.88 8.73
C PHE A 137 3.42 -4.83 8.85
N ALA A 138 3.58 -4.25 10.04
CA ALA A 138 4.60 -3.24 10.28
C ALA A 138 6.01 -3.80 10.04
N ALA A 139 6.31 -4.99 10.53
CA ALA A 139 7.58 -5.65 10.27
C ALA A 139 7.82 -5.89 8.77
N HIS A 140 6.80 -6.32 8.03
CA HIS A 140 6.86 -6.47 6.57
C HIS A 140 7.10 -5.14 5.84
N VAL A 141 6.46 -4.06 6.29
CA VAL A 141 6.72 -2.71 5.74
C VAL A 141 8.17 -2.30 6.00
N VAL A 142 8.70 -2.55 7.21
CA VAL A 142 10.12 -2.31 7.51
C VAL A 142 11.00 -3.09 6.55
N ASP A 143 10.82 -4.41 6.44
CA ASP A 143 11.59 -5.31 5.56
C ASP A 143 11.65 -4.77 4.11
N VAL A 144 10.50 -4.38 3.56
CA VAL A 144 10.38 -3.88 2.19
C VAL A 144 11.05 -2.52 1.99
N LEU A 145 11.03 -1.66 3.02
CA LEU A 145 11.52 -0.29 2.95
C LEU A 145 12.93 -0.11 3.50
N LEU A 146 13.60 -1.18 3.93
CA LEU A 146 15.02 -1.16 4.31
C LEU A 146 15.93 -0.51 3.25
N PRO A 147 15.74 -0.69 1.93
CA PRO A 147 16.59 -0.04 0.94
C PRO A 147 16.54 1.50 0.98
N ARG A 148 15.56 2.10 1.67
CA ARG A 148 15.50 3.53 1.92
C ARG A 148 16.47 3.99 3.02
N LEU A 149 16.93 3.09 3.88
CA LEU A 149 17.87 3.42 4.95
C LEU A 149 19.27 3.70 4.37
N PRO A 150 19.94 4.78 4.79
CA PRO A 150 21.35 4.97 4.48
C PRO A 150 22.22 3.84 5.03
N GLU A 151 23.37 3.60 4.38
CA GLU A 151 24.36 2.64 4.87
C GLU A 151 24.84 3.01 6.29
N GLY A 152 25.03 2.02 7.15
CA GLY A 152 25.48 2.23 8.53
C GLY A 152 24.39 2.71 9.49
N VAL A 153 23.12 2.66 9.09
CA VAL A 153 21.96 2.91 9.96
C VAL A 153 21.26 1.58 10.24
N ALA A 154 20.82 1.40 11.48
CA ALA A 154 19.99 0.29 11.90
C ALA A 154 18.65 0.80 12.43
N VAL A 155 17.60 0.00 12.28
CA VAL A 155 16.32 0.22 12.97
C VAL A 155 16.10 -0.91 13.96
N ARG A 156 15.78 -0.56 15.21
CA ARG A 156 15.53 -1.55 16.28
C ARG A 156 14.15 -1.36 16.88
N ALA A 157 13.30 -2.37 16.72
CA ALA A 157 12.00 -2.37 17.36
C ALA A 157 12.13 -2.70 18.86
N VAL A 158 11.32 -2.04 19.70
CA VAL A 158 11.28 -2.31 21.15
C VAL A 158 10.16 -3.26 21.58
N ASP A 159 9.17 -3.46 20.71
CA ASP A 159 7.95 -4.23 20.94
C ASP A 159 7.90 -5.55 20.16
N VAL A 160 8.90 -5.80 19.30
CA VAL A 160 9.14 -7.10 18.65
C VAL A 160 10.64 -7.42 18.67
N PRO A 161 11.05 -8.71 18.69
CA PRO A 161 12.46 -9.10 18.77
C PRO A 161 13.15 -9.00 17.39
N ARG A 162 13.18 -7.80 16.79
CA ARG A 162 13.79 -7.55 15.48
C ARG A 162 14.62 -6.27 15.47
N THR A 163 15.79 -6.38 14.84
CA THR A 163 16.64 -5.27 14.45
C THR A 163 17.01 -5.48 12.99
N TRP A 164 16.98 -4.42 12.20
CA TRP A 164 17.35 -4.44 10.79
C TRP A 164 18.51 -3.49 10.53
N GLY A 165 19.42 -3.88 9.62
CA GLY A 165 20.63 -3.13 9.35
C GLY A 165 21.65 -3.22 10.49
N SER A 166 22.66 -2.35 10.43
CA SER A 166 23.75 -2.31 11.40
C SER A 166 24.36 -0.90 11.45
N GLY A 167 24.76 -0.46 12.65
CA GLY A 167 25.40 0.84 12.86
C GLY A 167 24.59 1.72 13.82
N THR A 168 24.37 2.98 13.45
CA THR A 168 23.65 3.94 14.30
C THR A 168 22.17 3.57 14.38
N GLU A 169 21.65 3.34 15.59
CA GLU A 169 20.28 2.88 15.77
C GLU A 169 19.25 4.03 15.77
N VAL A 170 18.17 3.82 15.01
CA VAL A 170 16.87 4.43 15.21
C VAL A 170 15.98 3.43 15.95
N VAL A 171 15.41 3.83 17.07
CA VAL A 171 14.73 2.93 18.02
C VAL A 171 13.30 3.38 18.26
N GLY A 172 12.34 2.46 18.21
CA GLY A 172 10.92 2.76 18.49
C GLY A 172 10.03 1.54 18.40
N GLY A 173 8.71 1.73 18.46
CA GLY A 173 7.76 0.66 18.16
C GLY A 173 7.85 0.27 16.68
N VAL A 174 7.60 -1.00 16.35
CA VAL A 174 7.71 -1.49 14.96
C VAL A 174 6.78 -0.72 14.00
N ARG A 175 5.62 -0.28 14.50
CA ARG A 175 4.63 0.51 13.75
C ARG A 175 5.13 1.91 13.45
N ASP A 176 5.74 2.57 14.44
CA ASP A 176 6.34 3.89 14.31
C ASP A 176 7.54 3.86 13.35
N LEU A 177 8.38 2.82 13.45
CA LEU A 177 9.50 2.59 12.53
C LEU A 177 9.00 2.38 11.09
N ALA A 178 7.96 1.57 10.91
CA ALA A 178 7.33 1.33 9.62
C ALA A 178 6.72 2.62 9.02
N ALA A 179 6.02 3.41 9.84
CA ALA A 179 5.43 4.68 9.41
C ALA A 179 6.51 5.67 8.96
N TRP A 180 7.56 5.86 9.76
CA TRP A 180 8.70 6.69 9.39
C TRP A 180 9.37 6.22 8.10
N LEU A 181 9.63 4.91 7.95
CA LEU A 181 10.18 4.33 6.73
C LEU A 181 9.26 4.48 5.52
N ALA A 182 7.95 4.54 5.71
CA ALA A 182 6.97 4.88 4.69
C ALA A 182 6.85 6.40 4.45
N GLY A 183 7.62 7.23 5.13
CA GLY A 183 7.55 8.69 5.05
C GLY A 183 6.25 9.27 5.63
N ARG A 184 5.63 8.57 6.59
CA ARG A 184 4.47 9.04 7.37
C ARG A 184 4.93 9.41 8.78
N GLU A 185 4.15 10.24 9.44
CA GLU A 185 4.40 10.62 10.83
C GLU A 185 4.20 9.41 11.76
N PRO A 186 5.17 9.08 12.62
CA PRO A 186 4.99 8.11 13.69
C PRO A 186 3.95 8.59 14.72
N ASP A 187 3.28 7.66 15.39
CA ASP A 187 2.38 8.00 16.50
C ASP A 187 3.16 8.35 17.77
N THR A 188 4.30 7.69 17.97
CA THR A 188 5.21 7.93 19.09
C THR A 188 6.60 8.33 18.56
N PRO A 189 7.29 9.29 19.23
CA PRO A 189 8.63 9.69 18.82
C PRO A 189 9.61 8.52 18.77
N LEU A 190 10.38 8.47 17.68
CA LEU A 190 11.52 7.56 17.54
C LEU A 190 12.76 8.15 18.24
N ALA A 191 13.59 7.29 18.81
CA ALA A 191 14.85 7.67 19.45
C ALA A 191 16.05 7.42 18.53
N GLY A 192 17.08 8.26 18.64
CA GLY A 192 18.25 8.23 17.75
C GLY A 192 18.16 9.27 16.61
N PRO A 193 19.23 9.41 15.80
CA PRO A 193 19.22 10.34 14.68
C PRO A 193 18.34 9.80 13.55
N LEU A 194 17.36 10.59 13.11
CA LEU A 194 16.50 10.26 11.97
C LEU A 194 17.13 10.83 10.69
N PRO A 195 17.88 10.04 9.90
CA PRO A 195 18.45 10.52 8.65
C PRO A 195 17.35 10.77 7.61
N GLU A 196 17.70 11.52 6.57
CA GLU A 196 16.89 11.56 5.35
C GLU A 196 16.86 10.18 4.69
N LEU A 197 15.66 9.74 4.32
CA LEU A 197 15.45 8.44 3.69
C LEU A 197 15.67 8.53 2.18
N GLY A 198 16.25 7.48 1.61
CA GLY A 198 16.33 7.28 0.17
C GLY A 198 14.96 7.16 -0.51
N PRO A 199 14.96 7.11 -1.86
CA PRO A 199 13.73 7.01 -2.63
C PRO A 199 13.00 5.69 -2.35
N TRP A 200 11.69 5.66 -2.62
CA TRP A 200 10.93 4.42 -2.59
C TRP A 200 11.52 3.38 -3.56
N PRO A 201 11.66 2.10 -3.15
CA PRO A 201 12.21 1.07 -4.02
C PRO A 201 11.26 0.77 -5.18
N ALA A 202 11.81 0.38 -6.33
CA ALA A 202 11.02 0.00 -7.49
C ALA A 202 10.21 -1.28 -7.22
N TYR A 203 8.97 -1.33 -7.70
CA TYR A 203 8.10 -2.49 -7.60
C TYR A 203 8.39 -3.55 -8.68
N PRO A 204 8.21 -4.85 -8.38
CA PRO A 204 8.00 -5.43 -7.05
C PRO A 204 9.33 -5.68 -6.33
N THR A 205 9.46 -5.20 -5.10
CA THR A 205 10.46 -5.73 -4.16
C THR A 205 10.08 -7.18 -3.87
N ARG A 206 10.95 -8.11 -4.28
CA ARG A 206 10.81 -9.52 -3.87
C ARG A 206 10.94 -9.58 -2.34
N ARG A 207 10.22 -10.53 -1.74
CA ARG A 207 10.17 -10.80 -0.29
C ARG A 207 11.51 -10.59 0.41
#